data_AF-A0A8D8IW73-F1
#
_entry.id   AF-A0A8D8IW73-F1
#
_cell.length_a   1.000
_cell.length_b   1.000
_cell.length_c   1.000
_cell.angle_alpha   90.00
_cell.angle_beta   90.00
_cell.angle_gamma   90.00
#
_symmetry.space_group_name_H-M   'P 1'
#
loop_
_entity.id
_entity.type
_entity.pdbx_description
1 polymer ?
#
loop_
_entity_poly.entity_id
_entity_poly.type
_entity_poly.pdbx_seq_one_letter_code
_entity_poly.pdbx_strand_id
1 'polypeptide(L)'
;MPSIMAYTDVHRAFLQAVSHHGTVSAKQAYKILCSAYGKYHTDETVPTEDHIPDVIASINAKISRYSQKINFVHYEPVETDFYVFCNLSDSPLDRLQTHYTESEVSFFGLVLKEIACSEEHKIRPIVCLNLTGEITGKSVSKVRAE
;
A
#
# COMPACT_ATOMS: atom_id res chain seq x y z
N MET A 1 -20.69 13.94 -15.00
CA MET A 1 -20.08 12.60 -14.99
C MET A 1 -18.68 12.76 -15.55
N PRO A 2 -17.61 12.55 -14.76
CA PRO A 2 -16.26 12.63 -15.32
C PRO A 2 -16.13 11.60 -16.44
N SER A 3 -15.62 12.05 -17.59
CA SER A 3 -15.35 11.21 -18.75
C SER A 3 -14.29 10.18 -18.35
N ILE A 4 -14.70 8.93 -18.12
CA ILE A 4 -13.78 7.84 -17.78
C ILE A 4 -12.84 7.64 -18.98
N MET A 5 -11.55 7.91 -18.79
CA MET A 5 -10.54 7.66 -19.82
C MET A 5 -10.55 6.20 -20.25
N ALA A 6 -10.26 5.95 -21.53
CA ALA A 6 -10.15 4.59 -22.04
C ALA A 6 -9.06 3.84 -21.27
N TYR A 7 -9.36 2.64 -20.78
CA TYR A 7 -8.40 1.83 -20.03
C TYR A 7 -7.37 1.20 -20.98
N THR A 8 -6.11 1.64 -20.87
CA THR A 8 -4.98 1.30 -21.76
C THR A 8 -3.85 0.57 -21.04
N ASP A 9 -2.78 0.25 -21.76
CA ASP A 9 -1.58 -0.38 -21.20
C ASP A 9 -0.80 0.53 -20.25
N VAL A 10 -0.93 1.85 -20.39
CA VAL A 10 -0.46 2.82 -19.40
C VAL A 10 -1.10 2.55 -18.03
N HIS A 11 -2.42 2.34 -18.00
CA HIS A 11 -3.16 2.06 -16.77
C HIS A 11 -2.74 0.72 -16.14
N ARG A 12 -2.50 -0.29 -16.99
CA ARG A 12 -2.00 -1.60 -16.54
C ARG A 12 -0.60 -1.49 -15.93
N ALA A 13 0.32 -0.78 -16.59
CA ALA A 13 1.68 -0.58 -16.11
C ALA A 13 1.69 0.21 -14.79
N PHE A 14 0.86 1.26 -14.70
CA PHE A 14 0.70 2.02 -13.46
C PHE A 14 0.17 1.14 -12.32
N LEU A 15 -0.89 0.36 -12.56
CA LEU A 15 -1.44 -0.57 -11.57
C LEU A 15 -0.40 -1.62 -11.12
N GLN A 16 0.36 -2.19 -12.05
CA GLN A 16 1.42 -3.15 -11.73
C GLN A 16 2.46 -2.55 -10.79
N ALA A 17 2.93 -1.34 -11.08
CA ALA A 17 3.90 -0.65 -10.23
C ALA A 17 3.32 -0.35 -8.83
N VAL A 18 2.11 0.22 -8.76
CA VAL A 18 1.49 0.58 -7.47
C VAL A 18 1.18 -0.66 -6.62
N SER A 19 0.65 -1.72 -7.23
CA SER A 19 0.35 -2.97 -6.52
C SER A 19 1.61 -3.70 -6.01
N HIS A 20 2.73 -3.59 -6.73
CA HIS A 20 4.00 -4.18 -6.30
C HIS A 20 4.60 -3.46 -5.08
N HIS A 21 4.51 -2.13 -5.04
CA HIS A 21 5.03 -1.33 -3.92
C HIS A 21 4.08 -1.30 -2.71
N GLY A 22 2.79 -1.56 -2.90
CA GLY A 22 1.75 -1.50 -1.87
C GLY A 22 1.36 -0.05 -1.51
N THR A 23 2.34 0.80 -1.23
CA THR A 23 2.17 2.24 -0.96
C THR A 23 3.16 3.05 -1.79
N VAL A 24 2.70 4.11 -2.47
CA VAL A 24 3.57 5.04 -3.20
C VAL A 24 3.23 6.49 -2.86
N SER A 25 4.22 7.35 -2.69
CA SER A 25 3.99 8.80 -2.54
C SER A 25 3.48 9.43 -3.84
N ALA A 26 2.84 10.61 -3.78
CA ALA A 26 2.41 11.36 -4.96
C ALA A 26 3.55 11.61 -5.96
N LYS A 27 4.74 11.99 -5.47
CA LYS A 27 5.95 12.17 -6.29
C LYS A 27 6.38 10.88 -7.00
N GLN A 28 6.29 9.73 -6.33
CA GLN A 28 6.60 8.44 -6.93
C GLN A 28 5.53 8.03 -7.95
N ALA A 29 4.25 8.24 -7.63
CA ALA A 29 3.14 7.99 -8.54
C ALA A 29 3.30 8.78 -9.84
N TYR A 30 3.69 10.05 -9.77
CA TYR A 30 3.98 10.85 -10.96
C TYR A 30 5.12 10.27 -11.80
N LYS A 31 6.24 9.87 -11.18
CA LYS A 31 7.36 9.22 -11.88
C LYS A 31 6.94 7.92 -12.57
N ILE A 32 6.12 7.11 -11.89
CA ILE A 32 5.56 5.88 -12.44
C ILE A 32 4.68 6.21 -13.65
N LEU A 33 3.84 7.24 -13.55
CA LEU A 33 2.97 7.68 -14.64
C LEU A 33 3.78 8.12 -15.86
N CYS A 34 4.80 8.97 -15.68
CA CYS A 34 5.69 9.41 -16.75
C CYS A 34 6.40 8.21 -17.42
N SER A 35 6.87 7.25 -16.62
CA SER A 35 7.51 6.04 -17.14
C SER A 35 6.53 5.17 -17.95
N ALA A 36 5.29 5.04 -17.50
CA ALA A 36 4.25 4.30 -18.21
C ALA A 36 3.87 4.99 -19.53
N TYR A 37 3.70 6.32 -19.52
CA TYR A 37 3.44 7.11 -20.73
C TYR A 37 4.58 6.98 -21.74
N GLY A 38 5.83 7.19 -21.32
CA GLY A 38 6.98 7.09 -22.22
C GLY A 38 7.20 5.70 -22.84
N LYS A 39 6.61 4.65 -22.27
CA LYS A 39 6.72 3.28 -22.78
C LYS A 39 5.52 2.83 -23.64
N TYR A 40 4.31 3.26 -23.29
CA TYR A 40 3.08 2.71 -23.86
C TYR A 40 2.16 3.74 -24.51
N HIS A 41 2.45 5.04 -24.36
CA HIS A 41 1.74 6.08 -25.07
C HIS A 41 2.47 6.38 -26.38
N THR A 42 1.72 6.47 -27.48
CA THR A 42 2.26 6.68 -28.83
C THR A 42 2.54 8.14 -29.14
N ASP A 43 1.90 9.04 -28.40
CA ASP A 43 1.97 10.48 -28.64
C ASP A 43 3.00 11.10 -27.69
N GLU A 44 3.61 12.22 -28.09
CA GLU A 44 4.59 12.97 -27.28
C GLU A 44 3.95 13.71 -26.08
N THR A 45 2.73 13.34 -25.69
CA THR A 45 2.02 13.95 -24.58
C THR A 45 2.67 13.57 -23.26
N VAL A 46 3.21 14.56 -22.55
CA VAL A 46 3.73 14.38 -21.19
C VAL A 46 2.58 14.53 -20.20
N PRO A 47 2.33 13.52 -19.34
CA PRO A 47 1.28 13.64 -18.34
C PRO A 47 1.69 14.64 -17.24
N THR A 48 0.70 15.23 -16.56
CA THR A 48 0.88 16.03 -15.35
C THR A 48 0.41 15.25 -14.12
N GLU A 49 0.73 15.74 -12.92
CA GLU A 49 0.26 15.14 -11.66
C GLU A 49 -1.28 15.12 -11.56
N ASP A 50 -1.95 16.13 -12.14
CA ASP A 50 -3.41 16.26 -12.16
C ASP A 50 -4.11 15.15 -12.95
N HIS A 51 -3.38 14.41 -13.81
CA HIS A 51 -3.94 13.25 -14.52
C HIS A 51 -4.00 11.98 -13.66
N ILE A 52 -3.26 11.91 -12.54
CA ILE A 52 -3.19 10.72 -11.69
C ILE A 52 -4.58 10.30 -11.17
N PRO A 53 -5.43 11.21 -10.64
CA PRO A 53 -6.77 10.86 -10.18
C PRO A 53 -7.64 10.20 -11.26
N ASP A 54 -7.57 10.66 -12.51
CA ASP A 54 -8.37 10.11 -13.61
C ASP A 54 -7.87 8.73 -14.06
N VAL A 55 -6.54 8.54 -14.08
CA VAL A 55 -5.93 7.23 -14.32
C VAL A 55 -6.35 6.24 -13.23
N ILE A 56 -6.33 6.67 -11.97
CA ILE A 56 -6.78 5.86 -10.83
C ILE A 56 -8.27 5.56 -10.91
N ALA A 57 -9.11 6.52 -11.26
CA ALA A 57 -10.54 6.31 -11.43
C ALA A 57 -10.83 5.25 -12.50
N SER A 58 -10.11 5.31 -13.62
CA SER A 58 -10.21 4.34 -14.71
C SER A 58 -9.72 2.95 -14.31
N ILE A 59 -8.66 2.88 -13.48
CA ILE A 59 -8.19 1.62 -12.88
C ILE A 59 -9.21 1.05 -11.91
N ASN A 60 -9.68 1.84 -10.95
CA ASN A 60 -10.64 1.43 -9.92
C ASN A 60 -11.96 0.94 -10.54
N ALA A 61 -12.42 1.57 -11.62
CA ALA A 61 -13.56 1.08 -12.38
C ALA A 61 -13.36 -0.36 -12.92
N LYS A 62 -12.13 -0.77 -13.23
CA LYS A 62 -11.80 -2.12 -13.71
C LYS A 62 -11.55 -3.12 -12.58
N ILE A 63 -10.87 -2.71 -11.51
CA ILE A 63 -10.43 -3.64 -10.44
C ILE A 63 -11.44 -3.79 -9.31
N SER A 64 -12.45 -2.92 -9.22
CA SER A 64 -13.50 -2.98 -8.18
C SER A 64 -14.21 -4.33 -8.09
N ARG A 65 -14.38 -5.04 -9.22
CA ARG A 65 -14.96 -6.40 -9.26
C ARG A 65 -14.16 -7.45 -8.49
N TYR A 66 -12.90 -7.17 -8.18
CA TYR A 66 -12.02 -8.02 -7.39
C TYR A 66 -11.96 -7.58 -5.92
N SER A 67 -12.86 -6.68 -5.49
CA SER A 67 -12.78 -6.05 -4.17
C SER A 67 -11.44 -5.35 -3.95
N GLN A 68 -10.87 -4.71 -4.97
CA GLN A 68 -9.60 -3.99 -4.88
C GLN A 68 -9.79 -2.52 -5.27
N LYS A 69 -8.99 -1.63 -4.70
CA LYS A 69 -8.92 -0.22 -5.10
C LYS A 69 -7.55 0.38 -4.86
N ILE A 70 -7.18 1.38 -5.64
CA ILE A 70 -6.13 2.34 -5.28
C ILE A 70 -6.82 3.50 -4.57
N ASN A 71 -6.39 3.80 -3.34
CA ASN A 71 -6.94 4.86 -2.50
C ASN A 71 -5.92 5.99 -2.32
N PHE A 72 -6.40 7.24 -2.35
CA PHE A 72 -5.61 8.40 -1.94
C PHE A 72 -5.66 8.56 -0.42
N VAL A 73 -4.53 8.86 0.20
CA VAL A 73 -4.39 9.10 1.64
C VAL A 73 -3.47 10.28 1.84
N HIS A 74 -3.97 11.33 2.48
CA HIS A 74 -3.15 12.43 2.98
C HIS A 74 -2.66 12.09 4.39
N TYR A 75 -1.35 12.05 4.59
CA TYR A 75 -0.74 11.78 5.90
C TYR A 75 -0.26 13.10 6.53
N GLU A 76 -1.14 13.66 7.36
CA GLU A 76 -1.00 14.95 8.03
C GLU A 76 0.32 15.13 8.80
N PRO A 77 0.84 14.17 9.59
CA PRO A 77 2.04 14.39 10.40
C PRO A 77 3.32 14.76 9.62
N VAL A 78 3.38 14.43 8.33
CA VAL A 78 4.50 14.83 7.45
C VAL A 78 4.02 15.51 6.18
N GLU A 79 2.76 15.96 6.14
CA GLU A 79 2.14 16.68 5.02
C GLU A 79 2.44 16.00 3.67
N THR A 80 2.28 14.68 3.61
CA THR A 80 2.65 13.88 2.44
C THR A 80 1.48 13.04 1.97
N ASP A 81 1.26 13.10 0.65
CA ASP A 81 0.22 12.36 -0.03
C ASP A 81 0.71 11.00 -0.53
N PHE A 82 -0.14 9.99 -0.35
CA PHE A 82 0.11 8.61 -0.75
C PHE A 82 -1.05 8.04 -1.57
N TYR A 83 -0.70 7.16 -2.48
CA TYR A 83 -1.59 6.26 -3.17
C TYR A 83 -1.31 4.82 -2.70
N VAL A 84 -2.34 4.17 -2.19
CA VAL A 84 -2.24 2.86 -1.55
C VAL A 84 -3.09 1.85 -2.30
N PHE A 85 -2.49 0.71 -2.68
CA PHE A 85 -3.25 -0.41 -3.23
C PHE A 85 -3.88 -1.20 -2.08
N CYS A 86 -5.20 -1.24 -2.04
CA CYS A 86 -5.98 -1.85 -0.98
C CYS A 86 -6.76 -3.06 -1.50
N ASN A 87 -6.73 -4.13 -0.72
CA ASN A 87 -7.76 -5.16 -0.78
C ASN A 87 -8.91 -4.78 0.16
N LEU A 88 -10.15 -4.95 -0.29
CA LEU A 88 -11.40 -4.61 0.40
C LEU A 88 -12.13 -5.85 0.91
N SER A 89 -11.71 -7.04 0.50
CA SER A 89 -12.19 -8.29 1.09
C SER A 89 -11.38 -8.64 2.33
N ASP A 90 -12.05 -9.07 3.40
CA ASP A 90 -11.44 -9.86 4.47
C ASP A 90 -11.64 -11.34 4.11
N SER A 91 -10.82 -11.86 3.20
CA SER A 91 -10.81 -13.29 2.93
C SER A 91 -9.84 -13.98 3.88
N PRO A 92 -10.20 -15.13 4.48
CA PRO A 92 -9.24 -15.98 5.19
C PRO A 92 -8.03 -16.36 4.33
N LEU A 93 -8.18 -16.37 2.99
CA LEU A 93 -7.07 -16.58 2.05
C LEU A 93 -6.05 -15.43 2.08
N ASP A 94 -6.49 -14.18 2.35
CA ASP A 94 -5.58 -13.03 2.50
C ASP A 94 -4.71 -13.19 3.77
N ARG A 95 -5.18 -13.95 4.77
CA ARG A 95 -4.40 -14.33 5.97
C ARG A 95 -3.40 -15.45 5.69
N LEU A 96 -3.47 -16.12 4.55
CA LEU A 96 -2.49 -17.10 4.09
C LEU A 96 -1.30 -16.45 3.35
N GLN A 97 -1.12 -15.12 3.50
CA GLN A 97 0.02 -14.41 2.94
C GLN A 97 1.33 -15.11 3.38
N THR A 98 2.01 -15.76 2.43
CA THR A 98 3.23 -16.56 2.70
C THR A 98 4.49 -15.70 2.90
N HIS A 99 4.35 -14.37 2.96
CA HIS A 99 5.49 -13.46 3.09
C HIS A 99 6.04 -13.44 4.52
N TYR A 100 5.21 -13.70 5.52
CA TYR A 100 5.58 -13.67 6.93
C TYR A 100 5.26 -15.01 7.60
N THR A 101 6.11 -15.39 8.54
CA THR A 101 5.89 -16.56 9.40
C THR A 101 4.79 -16.30 10.42
N GLU A 102 4.19 -17.35 10.97
CA GLU A 102 3.17 -17.24 12.02
C GLU A 102 3.64 -16.41 13.22
N SER A 103 4.90 -16.59 13.63
CA SER A 103 5.51 -15.81 14.72
C SER A 103 5.67 -14.32 14.38
N GLU A 104 6.01 -13.98 13.13
CA GLU A 104 6.13 -12.58 12.67
C GLU A 104 4.73 -11.91 12.61
N VAL A 105 3.72 -12.64 12.16
CA VAL A 105 2.32 -12.16 12.17
C VAL A 105 1.81 -11.95 13.59
N SER A 106 2.07 -12.90 14.50
CA SER A 106 1.72 -12.77 15.92
C SER A 106 2.44 -11.59 16.56
N PHE A 107 3.73 -11.40 16.28
CA PHE A 107 4.50 -10.27 16.79
C PHE A 107 3.93 -8.93 16.31
N PHE A 108 3.63 -8.82 15.01
CA PHE A 108 3.02 -7.63 14.44
C PHE A 108 1.67 -7.29 15.09
N GLY A 109 0.83 -8.30 15.38
CA GLY A 109 -0.43 -8.12 16.09
C GLY A 109 -0.26 -7.57 17.51
N LEU A 110 0.75 -8.05 18.25
CA LEU A 110 1.09 -7.53 19.58
C LEU A 110 1.54 -6.06 19.52
N VAL A 111 2.43 -5.74 18.57
CA VAL A 111 2.91 -4.38 18.35
C VAL A 111 1.77 -3.44 17.99
N LEU A 112 0.88 -3.85 17.09
CA LEU A 112 -0.27 -3.05 16.67
C LEU A 112 -1.22 -2.80 17.85
N LYS A 113 -1.46 -3.81 18.68
CA LYS A 113 -2.27 -3.68 19.90
C LYS A 113 -1.65 -2.68 20.87
N GLU A 114 -0.35 -2.77 21.12
CA GLU A 114 0.36 -1.86 22.03
C GLU A 114 0.33 -0.41 21.53
N ILE A 115 0.51 -0.20 20.22
CA ILE A 115 0.37 1.13 19.58
C ILE A 115 -1.06 1.66 19.71
N ALA A 116 -2.07 0.82 19.49
CA ALA A 116 -3.47 1.23 19.57
C ALA A 116 -3.90 1.61 21.00
N CYS A 117 -3.29 0.99 22.02
CA CYS A 117 -3.56 1.27 23.42
C CYS A 117 -2.68 2.39 24.01
N SER A 118 -1.67 2.89 23.30
CA SER A 118 -0.80 3.96 23.79
C SER A 118 -1.39 5.35 23.52
N GLU A 119 -1.19 6.27 24.47
CA GLU A 119 -1.75 7.64 24.39
C GLU A 119 -1.19 8.43 23.20
N GLU A 120 0.09 8.24 22.85
CA GLU A 120 0.74 8.92 21.73
C GLU A 120 0.59 8.17 20.39
N HIS A 121 -0.10 7.02 20.39
CA HIS A 121 -0.16 6.09 19.25
C HIS A 121 1.23 5.74 18.68
N LYS A 122 2.22 5.68 19.58
CA LYS A 122 3.62 5.33 19.31
C LYS A 122 4.15 4.51 20.48
N ILE A 123 5.14 3.67 20.21
CA ILE A 123 5.83 2.89 21.23
C ILE A 123 7.34 2.96 21.00
N ARG A 124 8.11 2.86 22.09
CA ARG A 124 9.58 2.86 21.99
C ARG A 124 10.06 1.52 21.42
N PRO A 125 11.15 1.49 20.64
CA PRO A 125 11.69 0.24 20.09
C PRO A 125 11.94 -0.83 21.16
N ILE A 126 12.44 -0.43 22.35
CA ILE A 126 12.68 -1.38 23.44
C ILE A 126 11.39 -2.03 23.97
N VAL A 127 10.26 -1.31 23.97
CA VAL A 127 8.95 -1.85 24.34
C VAL A 127 8.51 -2.86 23.28
N CYS A 128 8.63 -2.46 22.01
CA CYS A 128 8.36 -3.31 20.85
C CYS A 128 9.11 -4.66 20.94
N LEU A 129 10.42 -4.63 21.20
CA LEU A 129 11.25 -5.83 21.31
C LEU A 129 10.94 -6.69 22.53
N ASN A 130 10.43 -6.10 23.61
CA ASN A 130 10.02 -6.87 24.78
C ASN A 130 8.74 -7.70 24.52
N LEU A 131 7.90 -7.30 23.57
CA LEU A 131 6.70 -8.05 23.16
C LEU A 131 7.04 -9.41 22.51
N THR A 132 8.30 -9.65 22.12
CA THR A 132 8.75 -10.98 21.66
C THR A 132 8.53 -12.09 22.69
N GLY A 133 8.50 -11.74 23.99
CA GLY A 133 8.20 -12.69 25.07
C GLY A 133 6.72 -13.10 25.16
N GLU A 134 5.83 -12.39 24.48
CA GLU A 134 4.37 -12.63 24.49
C GLU A 134 3.89 -13.42 23.26
N ILE A 135 4.80 -13.75 22.33
CA ILE A 135 4.46 -14.53 21.13
C ILE A 135 4.08 -15.95 21.52
N THR A 136 2.88 -16.37 21.13
CA THR A 136 2.44 -17.77 21.24
C THR A 136 3.03 -18.59 20.09
N GLY A 137 3.85 -19.60 20.39
CA GLY A 137 4.43 -20.50 19.39
C GLY A 137 5.97 -20.45 19.35
N LYS A 138 6.56 -20.48 18.15
CA LYS A 138 8.02 -20.44 17.98
C LYS A 138 8.54 -19.06 18.38
N SER A 139 9.46 -19.03 19.36
CA SER A 139 10.03 -17.78 19.85
C SER A 139 10.84 -17.05 18.77
N VAL A 140 10.73 -15.73 18.76
CA VAL A 140 11.53 -14.83 17.92
C VAL A 140 12.53 -14.13 18.83
N SER A 141 13.81 -14.20 18.51
CA SER A 141 14.83 -13.48 19.27
C SER A 141 14.69 -11.97 19.04
N LYS A 142 15.09 -11.16 20.01
CA LYS A 142 15.10 -9.69 19.84
C LYS A 142 15.91 -9.25 18.63
N VAL A 143 17.06 -9.90 18.37
CA VAL A 143 17.91 -9.66 17.20
C VAL A 143 17.20 -9.96 15.87
N ARG A 144 16.26 -10.91 15.86
CA ARG A 144 15.45 -11.21 14.67
C ARG A 144 14.25 -10.27 14.52
N ALA A 145 13.79 -9.66 15.60
CA ALA A 145 12.65 -8.76 15.64
C ALA A 145 13.00 -7.29 15.34
N GLU A 146 14.28 -6.90 15.51
CA GLU A 146 14.85 -5.64 15.01
C GLU A 146 14.94 -5.63 13.48
#